data_AF-A0A950UPX6-F1
#
_entry.id   AF-A0A950UPX6-F1
#
_cell.length_a   1.000
_cell.length_b   1.000
_cell.length_c   1.000
_cell.angle_alpha   90.00
_cell.angle_beta   90.00
_cell.angle_gamma   90.00
#
_symmetry.space_group_name_H-M   'P 1'
#
loop_
_entity.id
_entity.type
_entity.pdbx_description
1 polymer ?
#
loop_
_entity_poly.entity_id
_entity_poly.type
_entity_poly.pdbx_seq_one_letter_code
_entity_poly.pdbx_strand_id
1 'polypeptide(L)'
;MEPGKFYSKAPDGAWHLSPAFGPTGFPPAPQPNPNTPPNAPLSVTPLNGGTLGDTTTFKSTGAIQSFPPALVAPSITFTKAGTYTYVCLIHPKMGGVVQVS
;
A
#
# COMPACT_ATOMS: atom_id res chain seq x y z
N MET A 1 3.02 -22.72 -9.76
CA MET A 1 2.78 -21.26 -9.83
C MET A 1 3.58 -20.75 -11.01
N GLU A 2 2.95 -20.40 -12.14
CA GLU A 2 3.68 -19.89 -13.30
C GLU A 2 4.19 -18.46 -13.03
N PRO A 3 5.51 -18.21 -13.13
CA PRO A 3 6.06 -16.86 -13.05
C PRO A 3 5.58 -16.06 -14.26
N GLY A 4 4.83 -14.98 -14.04
CA GLY A 4 4.36 -14.08 -15.09
C GLY A 4 2.86 -13.76 -15.10
N LYS A 5 2.04 -14.43 -14.28
CA LYS A 5 0.63 -14.07 -14.13
C LYS A 5 0.42 -12.85 -13.23
N PHE A 6 1.16 -12.75 -12.12
CA PHE A 6 0.94 -11.75 -11.07
C PHE A 6 1.68 -10.43 -11.26
N TYR A 7 2.71 -10.41 -12.12
CA TYR A 7 3.57 -9.25 -12.29
C TYR A 7 3.92 -9.06 -13.78
N SER A 8 4.01 -7.81 -14.23
CA SER A 8 4.51 -7.43 -15.55
C SER A 8 5.74 -6.54 -15.41
N LYS A 9 6.69 -6.65 -16.35
CA LYS A 9 7.86 -5.76 -16.39
C LYS A 9 7.56 -4.58 -17.32
N ALA A 10 7.67 -3.36 -16.84
CA ALA A 10 7.51 -2.16 -17.64
C ALA A 10 8.73 -1.90 -18.54
N PRO A 11 8.59 -1.05 -19.58
CA PRO A 11 9.69 -0.69 -20.49
C PRO A 11 10.89 -0.03 -19.81
N ASP A 12 10.67 0.62 -18.66
CA ASP A 12 11.71 1.18 -17.80
C ASP A 12 12.43 0.13 -16.94
N GLY A 13 12.01 -1.14 -17.02
CA GLY A 13 12.56 -2.27 -16.30
C GLY A 13 11.92 -2.53 -14.93
N ALA A 14 10.98 -1.70 -14.47
CA ALA A 14 10.30 -1.89 -13.20
C ALA A 14 9.30 -3.06 -13.24
N TRP A 15 9.13 -3.78 -12.12
CA TRP A 15 8.11 -4.82 -11.99
C TRP A 15 6.84 -4.25 -11.38
N HIS A 16 5.72 -4.41 -12.08
CA HIS A 16 4.39 -3.97 -11.67
C HIS A 16 3.52 -5.15 -11.28
N LEU A 17 2.67 -4.96 -10.28
CA LEU A 17 1.57 -5.89 -10.03
C LEU A 17 0.59 -5.84 -11.21
N SER A 18 0.17 -7.00 -11.69
CA SER A 18 -0.80 -7.08 -12.76
C SER A 18 -2.13 -6.47 -12.29
N PRO A 19 -2.78 -5.60 -13.07
CA PRO A 19 -4.08 -5.01 -12.71
C PRO A 19 -5.15 -6.05 -12.39
N ALA A 20 -5.02 -7.26 -12.96
CA ALA A 20 -5.90 -8.40 -12.72
C ALA A 20 -5.90 -8.92 -11.25
N PHE A 21 -4.93 -8.50 -10.43
CA PHE A 21 -4.85 -8.86 -9.00
C PHE A 21 -5.04 -7.66 -8.07
N GLY A 22 -5.37 -6.48 -8.61
CA GLY A 22 -5.82 -5.34 -7.81
C GLY A 22 -7.22 -5.62 -7.25
N PRO A 23 -7.51 -5.28 -5.98
CA PRO A 23 -8.88 -5.29 -5.49
C PRO A 23 -9.78 -4.40 -6.36
N THR A 24 -11.02 -4.78 -6.60
CA THR A 24 -11.98 -3.93 -7.33
C THR A 24 -12.08 -2.56 -6.63
N GLY A 25 -11.81 -1.47 -7.36
CA GLY A 25 -11.78 -0.12 -6.81
C GLY A 25 -10.41 0.36 -6.29
N PHE A 26 -9.36 -0.46 -6.34
CA PHE A 26 -7.99 0.03 -6.12
C PHE A 26 -7.56 0.92 -7.28
N PRO A 27 -6.97 2.11 -7.01
CA PRO A 27 -6.36 2.88 -8.07
C PRO A 27 -5.25 2.04 -8.72
N PRO A 28 -5.08 2.11 -10.06
CA PRO A 28 -3.93 1.50 -10.70
C PRO A 28 -2.66 2.01 -10.01
N ALA A 29 -1.68 1.12 -9.84
CA ALA A 29 -0.39 1.49 -9.27
C ALA A 29 0.12 2.74 -9.99
N PRO A 30 0.54 3.80 -9.28
CA PRO A 30 1.15 4.94 -9.94
C PRO A 30 2.29 4.44 -10.82
N GLN A 31 2.17 4.65 -12.13
CA GLN A 31 3.26 4.29 -13.03
C GLN A 31 4.39 5.31 -12.85
N PRO A 32 5.65 4.86 -12.76
CA PRO A 32 6.79 5.74 -12.92
C PRO A 32 6.62 6.50 -14.24
N ASN A 33 6.58 7.82 -14.17
CA ASN A 33 6.70 8.63 -15.37
C ASN A 33 8.22 8.79 -15.63
N PRO A 34 8.76 8.23 -16.73
CA PRO A 34 10.20 8.29 -17.02
C PRO A 34 10.72 9.73 -17.20
N ASN A 35 9.83 10.70 -17.42
CA ASN A 35 10.17 12.11 -17.60
C ASN A 35 10.06 12.92 -16.31
N THR A 36 9.88 12.27 -15.16
CA THR A 36 9.71 12.99 -13.90
C THR A 36 11.03 13.58 -13.42
N PRO A 37 11.12 14.90 -13.16
CA PRO A 37 12.32 15.50 -12.61
C PRO A 37 12.72 14.84 -11.27
N PRO A 38 14.02 14.70 -10.96
CA PRO A 38 14.49 14.15 -9.68
C PRO A 38 13.95 14.86 -8.44
N ASN A 39 13.51 16.11 -8.61
CA ASN A 39 12.95 16.98 -7.57
C ASN A 39 11.44 17.23 -7.73
N ALA A 40 10.75 16.39 -8.51
CA ALA A 40 9.31 16.53 -8.66
C ALA A 40 8.61 16.45 -7.29
N PRO A 41 7.58 17.28 -7.06
CA PRO A 41 6.82 17.23 -5.82
C PRO A 41 6.20 15.85 -5.64
N LEU A 42 6.29 15.33 -4.40
CA LEU A 42 5.71 14.03 -4.05
C LEU A 42 4.18 14.10 -4.18
N SER A 43 3.61 13.18 -4.94
CA SER A 43 2.15 13.01 -5.02
C SER A 43 1.74 11.90 -4.06
N VAL A 44 1.03 12.26 -2.99
CA VAL A 44 0.59 11.30 -1.97
C VAL A 44 -0.88 10.95 -2.20
N THR A 45 -1.15 9.68 -2.53
CA THR A 45 -2.52 9.15 -2.60
C THR A 45 -2.86 8.45 -1.28
N PRO A 46 -3.85 8.91 -0.52
CA PRO A 46 -4.23 8.25 0.73
C PRO A 46 -4.99 6.94 0.47
N LEU A 47 -4.63 5.89 1.22
CA LEU A 47 -5.38 4.63 1.33
C LEU A 47 -6.04 4.57 2.71
N ASN A 48 -7.33 4.90 2.75
CA ASN A 48 -8.10 4.86 3.99
C ASN A 48 -8.54 3.43 4.30
N GLY A 49 -7.96 2.83 5.35
CA GLY A 49 -8.33 1.51 5.87
C GLY A 49 -9.50 1.53 6.86
N GLY A 50 -10.09 2.70 7.10
CA GLY A 50 -11.24 2.92 7.96
C GLY A 50 -10.91 3.07 9.44
N THR A 51 -11.91 2.78 10.26
CA THR A 51 -11.86 2.98 11.72
C THR A 51 -11.77 1.64 12.46
N LEU A 52 -10.89 1.58 13.46
CA LEU A 52 -10.66 0.45 14.37
C LEU A 52 -11.10 0.85 15.79
N GLY A 53 -12.17 0.22 16.26
CA GLY A 53 -12.73 0.46 17.60
C GLY A 53 -12.40 -0.60 18.65
N ASP A 54 -11.79 -1.71 18.25
CA ASP A 54 -11.39 -2.81 19.13
C ASP A 54 -10.18 -3.56 18.56
N THR A 55 -9.53 -4.38 19.38
CA THR A 55 -8.34 -5.17 18.99
C THR A 55 -8.69 -6.56 18.43
N THR A 56 -9.98 -6.84 18.24
CA THR A 56 -10.48 -8.17 17.82
C THR A 56 -10.85 -8.22 16.33
N THR A 57 -10.95 -7.07 15.69
CA THR A 57 -11.30 -6.93 14.27
C THR A 57 -10.06 -6.64 13.42
N PHE A 58 -10.11 -7.09 12.17
CA PHE A 58 -9.06 -6.79 11.18
C PHE A 58 -9.52 -5.67 10.25
N LYS A 59 -8.63 -4.72 9.99
CA LYS A 59 -8.77 -3.72 8.92
C LYS A 59 -7.57 -3.81 7.99
N SER A 60 -7.81 -3.48 6.73
CA SER A 60 -6.79 -3.48 5.70
C SER A 60 -6.79 -2.14 4.99
N THR A 61 -5.62 -1.54 4.87
CA THR A 61 -5.36 -0.39 3.98
C THR A 61 -5.12 -0.86 2.54
N GLY A 62 -5.05 -2.18 2.31
CA GLY A 62 -4.64 -2.82 1.06
C GLY A 62 -3.15 -2.63 0.76
N ALA A 63 -2.78 -2.59 -0.52
CA ALA A 63 -1.38 -2.61 -0.94
C ALA A 63 -0.76 -1.22 -0.90
N ILE A 64 0.18 -1.02 0.04
CA ILE A 64 1.04 0.17 0.08
C ILE A 64 2.05 0.06 -1.06
N GLN A 65 2.11 1.09 -1.89
CA GLN A 65 3.00 1.17 -3.04
C GLN A 65 3.78 2.49 -3.00
N SER A 66 5.03 2.45 -3.41
CA SER A 66 5.92 3.61 -3.47
C SER A 66 6.68 3.57 -4.78
N PHE A 67 6.40 4.55 -5.65
CA PHE A 67 7.05 4.72 -6.95
C PHE A 67 7.33 6.22 -7.14
N PRO A 68 8.48 6.73 -6.71
CA PRO A 68 8.78 8.16 -6.77
C PRO A 68 8.48 8.78 -8.14
N PRO A 69 7.79 9.93 -8.18
CA PRO A 69 7.38 10.76 -7.03
C PRO A 69 6.02 10.38 -6.41
N ALA A 70 5.36 9.33 -6.89
CA ALA A 70 4.04 8.92 -6.40
C ALA A 70 4.16 7.95 -5.22
N LEU A 71 3.54 8.33 -4.11
CA LEU A 71 3.52 7.58 -2.87
C LEU A 71 2.08 7.25 -2.51
N VAL A 72 1.83 6.00 -2.16
CA VAL A 72 0.52 5.59 -1.65
C VAL A 72 0.63 5.45 -0.13
N ALA A 73 -0.03 6.33 0.61
CA ALA A 73 0.10 6.43 2.06
C ALA A 73 -1.10 5.82 2.80
N PRO A 74 -0.90 4.82 3.67
CA PRO A 74 -1.99 4.24 4.45
C PRO A 74 -2.51 5.18 5.56
N SER A 75 -3.80 5.14 5.86
CA SER A 75 -4.39 5.75 7.05
C SER A 75 -5.40 4.82 7.74
N ILE A 76 -5.39 4.82 9.08
CA ILE A 76 -6.32 4.11 9.97
C ILE A 76 -6.68 5.07 11.11
N THR A 77 -7.94 5.11 11.50
CA THR A 77 -8.40 5.85 12.69
C THR A 77 -8.64 4.88 13.85
N PHE A 78 -8.00 5.11 14.99
CA PHE A 78 -8.25 4.35 16.22
C PHE A 78 -9.21 5.12 17.13
N THR A 79 -10.30 4.49 17.56
CA THR A 79 -11.31 5.14 18.43
C THR A 79 -11.30 4.65 19.86
N LYS A 80 -10.44 3.68 20.19
CA LYS A 80 -10.33 3.12 21.53
C LYS A 80 -8.85 2.95 21.92
N ALA A 81 -8.56 3.12 23.20
CA ALA A 81 -7.25 2.78 23.75
C ALA A 81 -6.99 1.27 23.63
N GLY A 82 -5.74 0.91 23.35
CA GLY A 82 -5.32 -0.48 23.19
C GLY A 82 -4.03 -0.64 22.40
N THR A 83 -3.61 -1.91 22.28
CA THR A 83 -2.45 -2.33 21.52
C THR A 83 -2.89 -2.95 20.20
N TYR A 84 -2.53 -2.33 19.09
CA TYR A 84 -2.90 -2.76 17.74
C TYR A 84 -1.68 -3.28 17.00
N THR A 85 -1.70 -4.56 16.59
CA THR A 85 -0.62 -5.15 15.80
C THR A 85 -0.96 -5.01 14.31
N TYR A 86 0.02 -4.59 13.51
CA TYR A 86 -0.11 -4.52 12.06
C TYR A 86 0.97 -5.35 11.36
N VAL A 87 0.65 -5.84 10.16
CA VAL A 87 1.56 -6.59 9.31
C VAL A 87 1.27 -6.31 7.84
N CYS A 88 2.31 -6.30 7.01
CA CYS A 88 2.15 -6.34 5.57
C CYS A 88 2.05 -7.80 5.10
N LEU A 89 0.90 -8.18 4.56
CA LEU A 89 0.63 -9.58 4.20
C LEU A 89 1.58 -10.16 3.14
N ILE A 90 2.07 -9.32 2.22
CA ILE A 90 3.02 -9.73 1.16
C ILE A 90 4.49 -9.58 1.57
N HIS A 91 4.75 -8.92 2.70
CA HIS A 91 6.08 -8.80 3.30
C HIS A 91 5.99 -9.15 4.79
N PRO A 92 5.86 -10.43 5.16
CA PRO A 92 5.49 -10.84 6.53
C PRO A 92 6.48 -10.42 7.62
N LYS A 93 7.72 -10.07 7.25
CA LYS A 93 8.73 -9.50 8.16
C LYS A 93 8.53 -8.01 8.45
N MET A 94 7.63 -7.33 7.72
CA MET A 94 7.26 -5.94 7.92
C MET A 94 5.99 -5.88 8.75
N GLY A 95 6.15 -5.66 10.04
CA GLY A 95 5.05 -5.50 10.99
C GLY A 95 5.50 -4.66 12.18
N GLY A 96 4.53 -4.30 13.01
CA GLY A 96 4.78 -3.49 14.19
C GLY A 96 3.55 -3.37 15.06
N VAL A 97 3.65 -2.49 16.06
CA VAL A 97 2.62 -2.28 17.07
C VAL A 97 2.35 -0.79 17.21
N VAL A 98 1.07 -0.43 17.25
CA VAL A 98 0.59 0.91 17.60
C VAL A 98 -0.03 0.84 18.99
N GLN A 99 0.46 1.69 19.90
CA GLN A 99 -0.12 1.87 21.22
C GLN A 99 -0.98 3.13 21.22
N VAL A 100 -2.24 2.98 21.61
CA VAL A 100 -3.18 4.08 21.79
C VAL A 100 -3.58 4.12 23.26
N SER A 101 -3.33 5.26 23.92
CA SER A 101 -3.58 5.48 25.35
C SER A 101 -4.52 6.64 25.58
#